data_AF-A0A2G5X870-F1
#
_entry.id   AF-A0A2G5X870-F1
#
_cell.length_a   1.000
_cell.length_b   1.000
_cell.length_c   1.000
_cell.angle_alpha   90.00
_cell.angle_beta   90.00
_cell.angle_gamma   90.00
#
_symmetry.space_group_name_H-M   'P 1'
#
loop_
_entity.id
_entity.type
_entity.pdbx_description
1 polymer ?
#
loop_
_entity_poly.entity_id
_entity_poly.type
_entity_poly.pdbx_seq_one_letter_code
_entity_poly.pdbx_strand_id
1 'polypeptide(L)'
;MDKEVQRIRKLIERQASKDLKPLLTAYRQSQNRLDGELARLTSKYIEDGVLKISDQQKYSVLINLNRQIVEQAQSLGAVELTETTTILKDAYQESYYRTAYNLDRGLSQTVSFSLLRPEFVSAAVNMPIEGKMFSDRIWDNKEKLVARTRELLERNMIDGTDPKKLARELKNQFGVSAYESTRLVQNEVARCTRQAQDEIYEESGVVDEVMFDATLDNDTSDICEELDGKTFPIDNKPEIPGDTHVGCRSDYIPAVEGWSPTRKFDNEAKKDIDYTSYTKWKESQGI
;
A
#
# COMPACT_ATOMS: atom_id res chain seq x y z
N MET A 1 -21.30 -3.60 15.56
CA MET A 1 -20.82 -4.39 14.41
C MET A 1 -19.98 -3.47 13.53
N ASP A 2 -20.58 -2.39 13.01
CA ASP A 2 -19.95 -1.12 12.56
C ASP A 2 -18.57 -0.77 13.15
N LYS A 3 -18.49 -0.53 14.47
CA LYS A 3 -17.22 -0.16 15.14
C LYS A 3 -16.13 -1.19 14.93
N GLU A 4 -16.51 -2.46 14.96
CA GLU A 4 -15.57 -3.56 14.93
C GLU A 4 -15.05 -3.79 13.50
N VAL A 5 -15.86 -3.56 12.48
CA VAL A 5 -15.44 -3.57 11.07
C VAL A 5 -14.37 -2.50 10.80
N GLN A 6 -14.65 -1.23 11.13
CA GLN A 6 -13.67 -0.15 10.99
C GLN A 6 -12.38 -0.41 11.80
N ARG A 7 -12.50 -1.06 12.96
CA ARG A 7 -11.35 -1.43 13.80
C ARG A 7 -10.52 -2.53 13.17
N ILE A 8 -11.12 -3.55 12.54
CA ILE A 8 -10.37 -4.60 11.83
C ILE A 8 -9.46 -3.98 10.78
N ARG A 9 -10.01 -3.17 9.86
CA ARG A 9 -9.23 -2.50 8.82
C ARG A 9 -8.08 -1.69 9.41
N LYS A 10 -8.38 -0.79 10.37
CA LYS A 10 -7.36 0.05 11.01
C LYS A 10 -6.27 -0.75 11.72
N LEU A 11 -6.62 -1.87 12.34
CA LEU A 11 -5.64 -2.76 12.98
C LEU A 11 -4.71 -3.40 11.95
N ILE A 12 -5.27 -3.92 10.86
CA ILE A 12 -4.53 -4.54 9.77
C ILE A 12 -3.62 -3.52 9.08
N GLU A 13 -4.12 -2.33 8.74
CA GLU A 13 -3.33 -1.26 8.13
C GLU A 13 -2.15 -0.82 9.02
N ARG A 14 -2.38 -0.72 10.34
CA ARG A 14 -1.32 -0.40 11.31
C ARG A 14 -0.28 -1.51 11.40
N GLN A 15 -0.70 -2.77 11.32
CA GLN A 15 0.21 -3.91 11.35
C GLN A 15 1.04 -3.97 10.06
N ALA A 16 0.40 -3.90 8.90
CA ALA A 16 1.07 -3.80 7.60
C ALA A 16 2.08 -2.64 7.54
N SER A 17 1.73 -1.47 8.10
CA SER A 17 2.65 -0.33 8.18
C SER A 17 3.89 -0.59 9.05
N LYS A 18 3.78 -1.43 10.09
CA LYS A 18 4.93 -1.87 10.89
C LYS A 18 5.77 -2.89 10.12
N ASP A 19 5.11 -3.82 9.45
CA ASP A 19 5.75 -4.92 8.72
C ASP A 19 6.41 -4.47 7.41
N LEU A 20 6.08 -3.27 6.93
CA LEU A 20 6.80 -2.60 5.84
C LEU A 20 8.20 -2.06 6.23
N LYS A 21 8.53 -1.98 7.53
CA LYS A 21 9.82 -1.41 7.98
C LYS A 21 11.07 -2.10 7.43
N PRO A 22 11.13 -3.45 7.29
CA PRO A 22 12.27 -4.12 6.67
C PRO A 22 12.49 -3.67 5.23
N LEU A 23 11.42 -3.56 4.43
CA LEU A 23 11.49 -3.07 3.05
C LEU A 23 12.00 -1.62 3.00
N LEU A 24 11.43 -0.73 3.81
CA LEU A 24 11.89 0.67 3.87
C LEU A 24 13.35 0.79 4.33
N THR A 25 13.80 -0.12 5.19
CA THR A 25 15.19 -0.22 5.61
C THR A 25 16.07 -0.69 4.46
N ALA A 26 15.64 -1.69 3.69
CA ALA A 26 16.35 -2.16 2.51
C ALA A 26 16.52 -1.06 1.46
N TYR A 27 15.49 -0.24 1.22
CA TYR A 27 15.58 0.93 0.34
C TYR A 27 16.64 1.93 0.81
N ARG A 28 16.64 2.29 2.10
CA ARG A 28 17.65 3.20 2.69
C ARG A 28 19.07 2.63 2.56
N GLN A 29 19.24 1.34 2.82
CA GLN A 29 20.54 0.68 2.68
C GLN A 29 21.01 0.66 1.23
N SER A 30 20.09 0.42 0.28
CA SER A 30 20.40 0.43 -1.15
C SER A 30 20.87 1.80 -1.61
N GLN A 31 20.12 2.85 -1.24
CA GLN A 31 20.50 4.23 -1.51
C GLN A 31 21.89 4.56 -0.93
N ASN A 32 22.13 4.22 0.34
CA ASN A 32 23.42 4.47 1.01
C ASN A 32 24.59 3.76 0.32
N ARG A 33 24.37 2.55 -0.22
CA ARG A 33 25.41 1.83 -0.99
C ARG A 33 25.78 2.60 -2.25
N LEU A 34 24.79 3.08 -3.00
CA LEU A 34 25.03 3.84 -4.23
C LEU A 34 25.69 5.20 -3.94
N ASP A 35 25.24 5.91 -2.89
CA ASP A 35 25.84 7.17 -2.44
C ASP A 35 27.30 6.98 -2.01
N GLY A 36 27.59 5.91 -1.27
CA GLY A 36 28.95 5.56 -0.83
C GLY A 36 29.87 5.25 -2.01
N GLU A 37 29.37 4.56 -3.03
CA GLU A 37 30.14 4.29 -4.24
C GLU A 37 30.40 5.55 -5.04
N LEU A 38 29.38 6.40 -5.22
CA LEU A 38 29.54 7.70 -5.87
C LEU A 38 30.59 8.56 -5.16
N ALA A 39 30.59 8.58 -3.82
CA ALA A 39 31.57 9.31 -3.02
C ALA A 39 33.00 8.77 -3.19
N ARG A 40 33.17 7.45 -3.24
CA ARG A 40 34.48 6.81 -3.51
C ARG A 40 34.99 7.15 -4.89
N LEU A 41 34.13 7.07 -5.91
CA LEU A 41 34.50 7.36 -7.29
C LEU A 41 34.83 8.84 -7.47
N THR A 42 34.02 9.72 -6.90
CA THR A 42 34.28 11.17 -6.90
C THR A 42 35.62 11.47 -6.23
N SER A 43 35.89 10.91 -5.05
CA SER A 43 37.18 11.09 -4.34
C SER A 43 38.38 10.55 -5.13
N LYS A 44 38.21 9.47 -5.90
CA LYS A 44 39.28 8.87 -6.71
C LYS A 44 39.74 9.78 -7.86
N TYR A 45 38.82 10.55 -8.43
CA TYR A 45 39.09 11.40 -9.59
C TYR A 45 39.20 12.89 -9.24
N ILE A 46 39.07 13.26 -7.96
CA ILE A 46 39.40 14.62 -7.51
C ILE A 46 40.92 14.72 -7.36
N GLU A 47 41.53 15.59 -8.14
CA GLU A 47 42.92 16.02 -7.98
C GLU A 47 42.93 17.53 -7.71
N ASP A 48 43.59 17.98 -6.65
CA ASP A 48 43.70 19.40 -6.26
C ASP A 48 42.34 20.13 -6.10
N GLY A 49 41.30 19.40 -5.68
CA GLY A 49 39.94 19.93 -5.53
C GLY A 49 39.14 20.03 -6.84
N VAL A 50 39.70 19.57 -7.96
CA VAL A 50 39.06 19.54 -9.29
C VAL A 50 38.82 18.10 -9.72
N LEU A 51 37.62 17.80 -10.21
CA LEU A 51 37.31 16.50 -10.79
C LEU A 51 38.04 16.34 -12.14
N LYS A 52 39.10 15.53 -12.18
CA LYS A 52 39.85 15.17 -13.39
C LYS A 52 39.52 13.74 -13.81
N ILE A 53 38.50 13.61 -14.66
CA ILE A 53 38.04 12.32 -15.18
C ILE A 53 38.00 12.34 -16.70
N SER A 54 38.65 11.37 -17.35
CA SER A 54 38.60 11.21 -18.82
C SER A 54 37.27 10.60 -19.26
N ASP A 55 36.91 10.76 -20.53
CA ASP A 55 35.64 10.20 -21.04
C ASP A 55 35.60 8.66 -20.95
N GLN A 56 36.74 7.98 -21.14
CA GLN A 56 36.84 6.53 -20.94
C GLN A 56 36.60 6.14 -19.46
N GLN A 57 37.10 6.95 -18.52
CA GLN A 57 36.88 6.73 -17.09
C GLN A 57 35.41 7.00 -16.71
N LYS A 58 34.80 8.08 -17.23
CA LYS A 58 33.36 8.36 -17.05
C LYS A 58 32.51 7.19 -17.52
N TYR A 59 32.77 6.68 -18.71
CA TYR A 59 32.08 5.52 -19.26
C TYR A 59 32.21 4.28 -18.36
N SER A 60 33.44 3.99 -17.89
CA SER A 60 33.69 2.87 -16.98
C SER A 60 32.96 3.03 -15.64
N VAL A 61 32.87 4.25 -15.12
CA VAL A 61 32.09 4.54 -13.90
C VAL A 61 30.60 4.32 -14.14
N LEU A 62 30.04 4.85 -15.23
CA LEU A 62 28.63 4.66 -15.57
C LEU A 62 28.25 3.20 -15.66
N ILE A 63 29.07 2.37 -16.33
CA ILE A 63 28.83 0.92 -16.40
C ILE A 63 28.76 0.30 -15.01
N ASN A 64 29.70 0.64 -14.13
CA ASN A 64 29.74 0.06 -12.79
C ASN A 64 28.54 0.49 -11.94
N LEU A 65 28.17 1.77 -11.95
CA LEU A 65 26.99 2.27 -11.24
C LEU A 65 25.69 1.67 -11.82
N ASN A 66 25.61 1.54 -13.15
CA ASN A 66 24.47 0.93 -13.85
C ASN A 66 24.33 -0.57 -13.58
N ARG A 67 25.43 -1.28 -13.32
CA ARG A 67 25.39 -2.67 -12.85
C ARG A 67 24.89 -2.72 -11.41
N GLN A 68 25.45 -1.88 -10.53
CA GLN A 68 25.07 -1.86 -9.11
C GLN A 68 23.59 -1.50 -8.91
N ILE A 69 23.03 -0.56 -9.67
CA ILE A 69 21.60 -0.22 -9.55
C ILE A 69 20.71 -1.40 -9.95
N VAL A 70 21.11 -2.22 -10.92
CA VAL A 70 20.35 -3.42 -11.31
C VAL A 70 20.40 -4.47 -10.21
N GLU A 71 21.58 -4.78 -9.69
CA GLU A 71 21.76 -5.74 -8.59
C GLU A 71 20.96 -5.31 -7.35
N GLN A 72 21.00 -4.01 -7.04
CA GLN A 72 20.23 -3.41 -5.96
C GLN A 72 18.73 -3.49 -6.20
N ALA A 73 18.26 -3.19 -7.41
CA ALA A 73 16.85 -3.28 -7.77
C ALA A 73 16.33 -4.73 -7.70
N GLN A 74 17.14 -5.71 -8.10
CA GLN A 74 16.83 -7.14 -7.95
C GLN A 74 16.71 -7.55 -6.48
N SER A 75 17.67 -7.14 -5.64
CA SER A 75 17.62 -7.40 -4.21
C SER A 75 16.40 -6.75 -3.55
N LEU A 76 16.07 -5.51 -3.91
CA LEU A 76 14.87 -4.82 -3.42
C LEU A 76 13.59 -5.51 -3.89
N GLY A 77 13.54 -5.98 -5.15
CA GLY A 77 12.39 -6.71 -5.68
C GLY A 77 12.14 -8.01 -4.96
N ALA A 78 13.20 -8.77 -4.67
CA ALA A 78 13.11 -10.01 -3.90
C ALA A 78 12.60 -9.77 -2.47
N VAL A 79 13.17 -8.78 -1.76
CA VAL A 79 12.72 -8.40 -0.41
C VAL A 79 11.26 -7.96 -0.44
N GLU A 80 10.89 -7.06 -1.34
CA GLU A 80 9.51 -6.57 -1.45
C GLU A 80 8.53 -7.69 -1.76
N LEU A 81 8.88 -8.61 -2.66
CA LEU A 81 8.04 -9.76 -2.96
C LEU A 81 7.80 -10.64 -1.74
N THR A 82 8.85 -10.95 -0.98
CA THR A 82 8.74 -11.75 0.26
C THR A 82 7.91 -11.04 1.31
N GLU A 83 8.25 -9.79 1.66
CA GLU A 83 7.55 -9.04 2.71
C GLU A 83 6.09 -8.79 2.34
N THR A 84 5.82 -8.37 1.09
CA THR A 84 4.45 -8.12 0.62
C THR A 84 3.62 -9.39 0.65
N THR A 85 4.15 -10.52 0.18
CA THR A 85 3.41 -11.79 0.21
C THR A 85 3.01 -12.17 1.63
N THR A 86 3.91 -12.02 2.61
CA THR A 86 3.62 -12.29 4.02
C THR A 86 2.56 -11.35 4.55
N ILE A 87 2.74 -10.03 4.37
CA ILE A 87 1.79 -9.00 4.82
C ILE A 87 0.38 -9.27 4.26
N LEU A 88 0.26 -9.62 2.98
CA LEU A 88 -1.03 -9.86 2.34
C LEU A 88 -1.71 -11.12 2.86
N LYS A 89 -0.95 -12.20 3.10
CA LYS A 89 -1.48 -13.42 3.71
C LYS A 89 -1.98 -13.17 5.12
N ASP A 90 -1.19 -12.48 5.94
CA ASP A 90 -1.55 -12.15 7.31
C ASP A 90 -2.78 -11.23 7.36
N ALA A 91 -2.83 -10.21 6.50
CA ALA A 91 -3.97 -9.30 6.38
C ALA A 91 -5.26 -10.06 6.01
N TYR A 92 -5.19 -10.97 5.05
CA TYR A 92 -6.33 -11.79 4.65
C TYR A 92 -6.82 -12.67 5.80
N GLN A 93 -5.91 -13.44 6.40
CA GLN A 93 -6.22 -14.36 7.49
C GLN A 93 -6.84 -13.65 8.69
N GLU A 94 -6.23 -12.55 9.11
CA GLU A 94 -6.70 -11.77 10.25
C GLU A 94 -8.05 -11.12 9.97
N SER A 95 -8.25 -10.58 8.76
CA SER A 95 -9.52 -10.00 8.34
C SER A 95 -10.62 -11.05 8.34
N TYR A 96 -10.37 -12.22 7.75
CA TYR A 96 -11.31 -13.33 7.65
C TYR A 96 -11.82 -13.75 9.03
N TYR A 97 -10.91 -14.14 9.94
CA TYR A 97 -11.31 -14.66 11.25
C TYR A 97 -11.92 -13.59 12.16
N ARG A 98 -11.44 -12.35 12.12
CA ARG A 98 -12.03 -11.27 12.91
C ARG A 98 -13.42 -10.90 12.40
N THR A 99 -13.61 -10.89 11.08
CA THR A 99 -14.92 -10.59 10.48
C THR A 99 -15.91 -11.68 10.86
N ALA A 100 -15.53 -12.95 10.75
CA ALA A 100 -16.33 -14.09 11.17
C ALA A 100 -16.75 -14.00 12.65
N TYR A 101 -15.77 -13.74 13.53
CA TYR A 101 -16.02 -13.58 14.96
C TYR A 101 -16.96 -12.40 15.28
N ASN A 102 -16.79 -11.27 14.59
CA ASN A 102 -17.63 -10.09 14.81
C ASN A 102 -19.06 -10.29 14.30
N LEU A 103 -19.23 -11.02 13.20
CA LEU A 103 -20.54 -11.32 12.64
C LEU A 103 -21.29 -12.30 13.55
N ASP A 104 -20.64 -13.40 13.96
CA ASP A 104 -21.22 -14.39 14.88
C ASP A 104 -21.65 -13.78 16.22
N ARG A 105 -20.84 -12.88 16.79
CA ARG A 105 -21.19 -12.19 18.04
C ARG A 105 -22.24 -11.08 17.88
N GLY A 106 -22.31 -10.49 16.69
CA GLY A 106 -23.21 -9.38 16.41
C GLY A 106 -24.63 -9.82 16.08
N LEU A 107 -24.80 -11.07 15.68
CA LEU A 107 -26.09 -11.65 15.30
C LEU A 107 -26.62 -12.59 16.39
N SER A 108 -27.94 -12.74 16.44
CA SER A 108 -28.60 -13.71 17.32
C SER A 108 -28.67 -15.13 16.70
N GLN A 109 -28.22 -15.27 15.45
CA GLN A 109 -28.17 -16.52 14.71
C GLN A 109 -26.72 -17.00 14.64
N THR A 110 -26.49 -18.31 14.78
CA THR A 110 -25.17 -18.90 14.60
C THR A 110 -24.75 -18.77 13.14
N VAL A 111 -23.61 -18.14 12.92
CA VAL A 111 -23.02 -18.01 11.57
C VAL A 111 -22.07 -19.18 11.35
N SER A 112 -22.23 -19.89 10.23
CA SER A 112 -21.26 -20.90 9.80
C SER A 112 -20.30 -20.28 8.80
N PHE A 113 -19.01 -20.56 8.95
CA PHE A 113 -17.95 -20.15 8.03
C PHE A 113 -16.92 -21.26 7.91
N SER A 114 -16.27 -21.34 6.76
CA SER A 114 -15.28 -22.37 6.46
C SER A 114 -13.98 -22.13 7.22
N LEU A 115 -13.25 -23.20 7.56
CA LEU A 115 -11.87 -23.06 7.98
C LEU A 115 -11.01 -22.67 6.78
N LEU A 116 -10.21 -21.63 6.97
CA LEU A 116 -9.38 -21.09 5.91
C LEU A 116 -8.27 -22.05 5.52
N ARG A 117 -8.30 -22.53 4.27
CA ARG A 117 -7.23 -23.38 3.72
C ARG A 117 -6.15 -22.51 3.05
N PRO A 118 -4.86 -22.88 3.14
CA PRO A 118 -3.76 -22.08 2.58
C PRO A 118 -3.92 -21.75 1.10
N GLU A 119 -4.57 -22.61 0.33
CA GLU A 119 -4.78 -22.45 -1.11
C GLU A 119 -5.71 -21.28 -1.42
N PHE A 120 -6.74 -21.06 -0.60
CA PHE A 120 -7.66 -19.93 -0.76
C PHE A 120 -6.99 -18.60 -0.46
N VAL A 121 -6.17 -18.55 0.60
CA VAL A 121 -5.34 -17.38 0.90
C VAL A 121 -4.41 -17.07 -0.26
N SER A 122 -3.75 -18.11 -0.80
CA SER A 122 -2.85 -17.93 -1.94
C SER A 122 -3.59 -17.44 -3.18
N ALA A 123 -4.81 -17.92 -3.44
CA ALA A 123 -5.61 -17.48 -4.58
C ALA A 123 -6.04 -16.00 -4.43
N ALA A 124 -6.52 -15.60 -3.25
CA ALA A 124 -6.90 -14.22 -2.98
C ALA A 124 -5.71 -13.24 -3.07
N VAL A 125 -4.56 -13.64 -2.53
CA VAL A 125 -3.33 -12.82 -2.59
C VAL A 125 -2.81 -12.68 -4.02
N ASN A 126 -2.88 -13.74 -4.83
CA ASN A 126 -2.38 -13.74 -6.22
C ASN A 126 -3.47 -13.43 -7.27
N MET A 127 -4.48 -12.67 -6.90
CA MET A 127 -5.54 -12.26 -7.82
C MET A 127 -5.01 -11.19 -8.80
N PRO A 128 -5.12 -11.40 -10.13
CA PRO A 128 -4.71 -10.39 -11.10
C PRO A 128 -5.73 -9.24 -11.17
N ILE A 129 -5.24 -8.02 -11.15
CA ILE A 129 -6.01 -6.79 -11.42
C ILE A 129 -5.51 -6.26 -12.76
N GLU A 130 -6.42 -5.99 -13.70
CA GLU A 130 -6.05 -5.52 -15.05
C GLU A 130 -4.97 -6.41 -15.73
N GLY A 131 -5.05 -7.72 -15.49
CA GLY A 131 -4.12 -8.71 -16.06
C GLY A 131 -2.73 -8.78 -15.40
N LYS A 132 -2.49 -8.08 -14.28
CA LYS A 132 -1.23 -8.13 -13.53
C LYS A 132 -1.46 -8.54 -12.09
N MET A 133 -0.56 -9.33 -11.53
CA MET A 133 -0.49 -9.58 -10.08
C MET A 133 0.21 -8.42 -9.36
N PHE A 134 0.16 -8.40 -8.04
CA PHE A 134 0.97 -7.45 -7.25
C PHE A 134 2.48 -7.66 -7.48
N SER A 135 2.90 -8.91 -7.68
CA SER A 135 4.30 -9.29 -7.95
C SER A 135 4.81 -8.70 -9.26
N ASP A 136 4.00 -8.69 -10.31
CA ASP A 136 4.36 -8.05 -11.58
C ASP A 136 4.57 -6.53 -11.39
N ARG A 137 3.69 -5.88 -10.61
CA ARG A 137 3.80 -4.44 -10.30
C ARG A 137 5.03 -4.10 -9.48
N ILE A 138 5.47 -5.00 -8.59
CA ILE A 138 6.74 -4.85 -7.86
C ILE A 138 7.89 -4.75 -8.87
N TRP A 139 7.96 -5.67 -9.83
CA TRP A 139 9.03 -5.69 -10.84
C TRP A 139 8.96 -4.50 -11.80
N ASP A 140 7.76 -4.11 -12.25
CA ASP A 140 7.57 -2.87 -13.03
C ASP A 140 8.14 -1.64 -12.29
N ASN A 141 7.93 -1.55 -10.97
CA ASN A 141 8.47 -0.46 -10.16
C ASN A 141 10.01 -0.53 -10.07
N LYS A 142 10.61 -1.73 -10.03
CA LYS A 142 12.08 -1.89 -10.08
C LYS A 142 12.66 -1.46 -11.40
N GLU A 143 12.01 -1.80 -12.50
CA GLU A 143 12.43 -1.36 -13.84
C GLU A 143 12.39 0.17 -13.94
N LYS A 144 11.34 0.82 -13.43
CA LYS A 144 11.24 2.28 -13.36
C LYS A 144 12.36 2.89 -12.52
N LEU A 145 12.68 2.33 -11.35
CA LEU A 145 13.79 2.79 -10.51
C LEU A 145 15.12 2.71 -11.26
N VAL A 146 15.40 1.59 -11.92
CA VAL A 146 16.62 1.41 -12.72
C VAL A 146 16.68 2.44 -13.85
N ALA A 147 15.60 2.59 -14.62
CA ALA A 147 15.56 3.52 -15.75
C ALA A 147 15.78 4.97 -15.31
N ARG A 148 15.02 5.45 -14.30
CA ARG A 148 15.13 6.82 -13.77
C ARG A 148 16.53 7.10 -13.21
N THR A 149 17.12 6.12 -12.52
CA THR A 149 18.46 6.28 -11.94
C THR A 149 19.55 6.29 -13.01
N ARG A 150 19.45 5.46 -14.04
CA ARG A 150 20.38 5.46 -15.18
C ARG A 150 20.37 6.79 -15.91
N GLU A 151 19.19 7.28 -16.26
CA GLU A 151 19.02 8.57 -16.93
C GLU A 151 19.59 9.73 -16.08
N LEU A 152 19.41 9.67 -14.76
CA LEU A 152 19.99 10.63 -13.83
C LEU A 152 21.53 10.58 -13.85
N LEU A 153 22.12 9.39 -13.76
CA LEU A 153 23.56 9.20 -13.76
C LEU A 153 24.21 9.65 -15.08
N GLU A 154 23.62 9.27 -16.21
CA GLU A 154 24.12 9.61 -17.55
C GLU A 154 24.14 11.12 -17.78
N ARG A 155 23.02 11.81 -17.48
CA ARG A 155 22.92 13.27 -17.57
C ARG A 155 23.96 13.96 -16.71
N ASN A 156 24.10 13.55 -15.44
CA ASN A 156 25.05 14.17 -14.52
C ASN A 156 26.52 13.97 -14.95
N MET A 157 26.85 12.84 -15.58
CA MET A 157 28.19 12.56 -16.10
C MET A 157 28.56 13.37 -17.34
N ILE A 158 27.57 13.73 -18.16
CA ILE A 158 27.74 14.58 -19.34
C ILE A 158 27.88 16.05 -18.91
N ASP A 159 27.02 16.50 -18.01
CA ASP A 159 26.89 17.93 -17.65
C ASP A 159 27.91 18.39 -16.59
N GLY A 160 28.64 17.46 -15.96
CA GLY A 160 29.65 17.78 -14.94
C GLY A 160 29.06 18.30 -13.62
N THR A 161 27.89 17.80 -13.24
CA THR A 161 27.12 18.30 -12.09
C THR A 161 27.85 18.15 -10.76
N ASP A 162 27.61 19.09 -9.83
CA ASP A 162 28.01 19.01 -8.42
C ASP A 162 27.65 17.64 -7.80
N PRO A 163 28.62 16.86 -7.29
CA PRO A 163 28.39 15.59 -6.61
C PRO A 163 27.34 15.64 -5.49
N LYS A 164 27.23 16.78 -4.79
CA LYS A 164 26.21 16.98 -3.75
C LYS A 164 24.80 17.03 -4.32
N LYS A 165 24.64 17.66 -5.49
CA LYS A 165 23.35 17.73 -6.18
C LYS A 165 22.95 16.33 -6.67
N LEU A 166 23.87 15.58 -7.28
CA LEU A 166 23.61 14.21 -7.72
C LEU A 166 23.19 13.31 -6.55
N ALA A 167 23.90 13.35 -5.42
CA ALA A 167 23.52 12.58 -4.23
C ALA A 167 22.10 12.91 -3.74
N ARG A 168 21.71 14.19 -3.76
CA ARG A 168 20.34 14.61 -3.41
C ARG A 168 19.31 14.07 -4.39
N GLU A 169 19.60 14.11 -5.68
CA GLU A 169 18.69 13.60 -6.72
C GLU A 169 18.54 12.07 -6.63
N LEU A 170 19.63 11.34 -6.39
CA LEU A 170 19.61 9.89 -6.15
C LEU A 170 18.75 9.55 -4.93
N LYS A 171 18.98 10.24 -3.81
CA LYS A 171 18.15 10.11 -2.60
C LYS A 171 16.66 10.28 -2.91
N ASN A 172 16.32 11.28 -3.71
CA ASN A 172 14.94 11.51 -4.11
C ASN A 172 14.38 10.35 -4.96
N GLN A 173 15.14 9.81 -5.92
CA GLN A 173 14.69 8.68 -6.75
C GLN A 173 14.38 7.43 -5.92
N PHE A 174 15.25 7.08 -4.96
CA PHE A 174 14.99 5.97 -4.04
C PHE A 174 13.82 6.26 -3.10
N GLY A 175 13.63 7.51 -2.68
CA GLY A 175 12.47 7.94 -1.90
C GLY A 175 11.16 7.78 -2.66
N VAL A 176 11.12 8.18 -3.93
CA VAL A 176 9.96 7.99 -4.82
C VAL A 176 9.65 6.50 -4.99
N SER A 177 10.66 5.67 -5.26
CA SER A 177 10.47 4.22 -5.41
C SER A 177 9.97 3.57 -4.11
N ALA A 178 10.49 3.98 -2.95
CA ALA A 178 10.02 3.49 -1.66
C ALA A 178 8.55 3.90 -1.39
N TYR A 179 8.16 5.10 -1.80
CA TYR A 179 6.78 5.57 -1.73
C TYR A 179 5.86 4.79 -2.68
N GLU A 180 6.27 4.58 -3.93
CA GLU A 180 5.53 3.78 -4.92
C GLU A 180 5.29 2.34 -4.41
N SER A 181 6.32 1.70 -3.83
CA SER A 181 6.21 0.40 -3.16
C SER A 181 5.26 0.42 -1.96
N THR A 182 5.40 1.41 -1.08
CA THR A 182 4.52 1.53 0.11
C THR A 182 3.06 1.63 -0.29
N ARG A 183 2.77 2.47 -1.29
CA ARG A 183 1.42 2.68 -1.82
C ARG A 183 0.87 1.40 -2.45
N LEU A 184 1.68 0.64 -3.20
CA LEU A 184 1.28 -0.65 -3.76
C LEU A 184 0.88 -1.63 -2.65
N VAL A 185 1.72 -1.80 -1.63
CA VAL A 185 1.44 -2.73 -0.52
C VAL A 185 0.17 -2.31 0.23
N GLN A 186 0.01 -1.03 0.55
CA GLN A 186 -1.20 -0.53 1.22
C GLN A 186 -2.47 -0.79 0.40
N ASN A 187 -2.40 -0.60 -0.92
CA ASN A 187 -3.52 -0.86 -1.81
C ASN A 187 -3.93 -2.34 -1.83
N GLU A 188 -2.93 -3.23 -1.93
CA GLU A 188 -3.18 -4.68 -1.91
C GLU A 188 -3.65 -5.16 -0.54
N VAL A 189 -3.18 -4.55 0.56
CA VAL A 189 -3.68 -4.84 1.92
C VAL A 189 -5.16 -4.49 2.04
N ALA A 190 -5.57 -3.32 1.55
CA ALA A 190 -6.98 -2.92 1.54
C ALA A 190 -7.82 -3.91 0.73
N ARG A 191 -7.36 -4.29 -0.48
CA ARG A 191 -8.03 -5.27 -1.33
C ARG A 191 -8.18 -6.64 -0.64
N CYS A 192 -7.09 -7.21 -0.13
CA CYS A 192 -7.12 -8.52 0.55
C CYS A 192 -7.99 -8.49 1.80
N THR A 193 -7.96 -7.39 2.56
CA THR A 193 -8.81 -7.21 3.74
C THR A 193 -10.29 -7.25 3.36
N ARG A 194 -10.66 -6.53 2.29
CA ARG A 194 -12.03 -6.47 1.79
C ARG A 194 -12.50 -7.79 1.22
N GLN A 195 -11.66 -8.44 0.42
CA GLN A 195 -11.96 -9.75 -0.15
C GLN A 195 -12.26 -10.79 0.94
N ALA A 196 -11.46 -10.79 2.02
CA ALA A 196 -11.71 -11.66 3.17
C ALA A 196 -13.01 -11.33 3.92
N GLN A 197 -13.39 -10.05 4.00
CA GLN A 197 -14.67 -9.64 4.60
C GLN A 197 -15.85 -10.07 3.73
N ASP A 198 -15.75 -9.87 2.41
CA ASP A 198 -16.75 -10.28 1.42
C ASP A 198 -17.00 -11.79 1.50
N GLU A 199 -15.94 -12.60 1.54
CA GLU A 199 -16.05 -14.06 1.64
C GLU A 199 -16.83 -14.48 2.90
N ILE A 200 -16.58 -13.85 4.05
CA ILE A 200 -17.35 -14.14 5.28
C ILE A 200 -18.80 -13.73 5.15
N TYR A 201 -19.07 -12.56 4.57
CA TYR A 201 -20.43 -12.08 4.41
C TYR A 201 -21.23 -13.01 3.47
N GLU A 202 -20.62 -13.46 2.39
CA GLU A 202 -21.20 -14.44 1.46
C GLU A 202 -21.42 -15.81 2.12
N GLU A 203 -20.40 -16.37 2.77
CA GLU A 203 -20.49 -17.69 3.43
C GLU A 203 -21.50 -17.70 4.58
N SER A 204 -21.69 -16.55 5.24
CA SER A 204 -22.60 -16.45 6.39
C SER A 204 -24.06 -16.72 6.04
N GLY A 205 -24.45 -16.46 4.78
CA GLY A 205 -25.84 -16.59 4.31
C GLY A 205 -26.84 -15.65 4.98
N VAL A 206 -26.38 -14.65 5.74
CA VAL A 206 -27.23 -13.71 6.49
C VAL A 206 -26.99 -12.25 6.09
N VAL A 207 -26.01 -11.98 5.23
CA VAL A 207 -25.68 -10.64 4.73
C VAL A 207 -25.96 -10.59 3.24
N ASP A 208 -27.17 -10.13 2.87
CA ASP A 208 -27.57 -9.96 1.47
C ASP A 208 -27.17 -8.57 0.93
N GLU A 209 -27.07 -7.58 1.83
CA GLU A 209 -26.73 -6.20 1.50
C GLU A 209 -25.62 -5.66 2.39
N VAL A 210 -24.86 -4.71 1.85
CA VAL A 210 -23.84 -3.97 2.57
C VAL A 210 -24.00 -2.47 2.35
N MET A 211 -23.68 -1.68 3.36
CA MET A 211 -23.70 -0.22 3.29
C MET A 211 -22.27 0.30 3.19
N PHE A 212 -22.00 1.16 2.21
CA PHE A 212 -20.71 1.82 2.06
C PHE A 212 -20.50 2.80 3.20
N ASP A 213 -19.35 2.74 3.85
CA ASP A 213 -18.99 3.53 5.01
C ASP A 213 -17.67 4.25 4.77
N ALA A 214 -17.78 5.51 4.37
CA ALA A 214 -16.65 6.39 4.13
C ALA A 214 -15.93 6.71 5.44
N THR A 215 -14.61 6.79 5.39
CA THR A 215 -13.83 7.25 6.56
C THR A 215 -14.18 8.71 6.88
N LEU A 216 -14.26 9.08 8.16
CA LEU A 216 -14.41 10.48 8.57
C LEU A 216 -13.03 11.11 8.79
N ASP A 217 -12.55 11.84 7.79
CA ASP A 217 -11.37 12.72 7.85
C ASP A 217 -11.30 13.67 6.65
N ASN A 218 -10.37 14.62 6.69
CA ASN A 218 -10.16 15.60 5.63
C ASN A 218 -9.60 15.03 4.31
N ASP A 219 -9.17 13.76 4.30
CA ASP A 219 -8.53 13.09 3.17
C ASP A 219 -9.50 12.13 2.45
N THR A 220 -10.78 12.16 2.79
CA THR A 220 -11.79 11.33 2.14
C THR A 220 -12.16 11.92 0.79
N SER A 221 -12.10 11.07 -0.25
CA SER A 221 -12.31 11.50 -1.62
C SER A 221 -13.77 11.78 -1.94
N ASP A 222 -14.02 12.60 -2.97
CA ASP A 222 -15.36 12.90 -3.46
C ASP A 222 -16.17 11.64 -3.82
N ILE A 223 -15.50 10.63 -4.40
CA ILE A 223 -16.14 9.33 -4.72
C ILE A 223 -16.60 8.62 -3.44
N CYS A 224 -15.76 8.58 -2.41
CA CYS A 224 -16.11 7.96 -1.14
C CYS A 224 -17.20 8.76 -0.41
N GLU A 225 -17.15 10.09 -0.45
CA GLU A 225 -18.20 10.96 0.09
C GLU A 225 -19.54 10.70 -0.61
N GLU A 226 -19.55 10.57 -1.94
CA GLU A 226 -20.75 10.27 -2.72
C GLU A 226 -21.33 8.88 -2.41
N LEU A 227 -20.48 7.90 -2.11
CA LEU A 227 -20.92 6.53 -1.82
C LEU A 227 -21.39 6.35 -0.37
N ASP A 228 -20.99 7.21 0.57
CA ASP A 228 -21.26 7.03 1.99
C ASP A 228 -22.75 6.87 2.32
N GLY A 229 -23.07 5.84 3.09
CA GLY A 229 -24.43 5.52 3.53
C GLY A 229 -25.30 4.86 2.46
N LYS A 230 -24.83 4.68 1.22
CA LYS A 230 -25.55 3.92 0.19
C LYS A 230 -25.44 2.43 0.46
N THR A 231 -26.57 1.73 0.33
CA THR A 231 -26.66 0.28 0.45
C THR A 231 -26.62 -0.36 -0.93
N PHE A 232 -25.91 -1.50 -1.02
CA PHE A 232 -25.71 -2.27 -2.23
C PHE A 232 -25.95 -3.76 -1.93
N PRO A 233 -26.52 -4.52 -2.87
CA PRO A 233 -26.44 -5.98 -2.83
C PRO A 233 -24.97 -6.42 -2.72
N ILE A 234 -24.69 -7.46 -1.94
CA ILE A 234 -23.31 -7.91 -1.72
C ILE A 234 -22.61 -8.31 -3.02
N ASP A 235 -23.36 -8.84 -3.99
CA ASP A 235 -22.91 -9.26 -5.31
C ASP A 235 -22.88 -8.12 -6.35
N ASN A 236 -23.36 -6.93 -5.99
CA ASN A 236 -23.45 -5.77 -6.88
C ASN A 236 -23.13 -4.46 -6.14
N LYS A 237 -21.89 -4.35 -5.70
CA LYS A 237 -21.32 -3.19 -4.98
C LYS A 237 -20.02 -2.72 -5.66
N PRO A 238 -19.67 -1.42 -5.56
CA PRO A 238 -18.36 -0.93 -5.99
C PRO A 238 -17.19 -1.66 -5.31
N GLU A 239 -16.14 -2.00 -6.04
CA GLU A 239 -14.95 -2.61 -5.45
C GLU A 239 -14.08 -1.58 -4.72
N ILE A 240 -13.64 -1.92 -3.50
CA ILE A 240 -12.65 -1.14 -2.75
C ILE A 240 -11.32 -1.90 -2.76
N PRO A 241 -10.20 -1.31 -3.22
CA PRO A 241 -10.04 0.04 -3.77
C PRO A 241 -10.31 0.18 -5.29
N GLY A 242 -10.70 -0.89 -5.98
CA GLY A 242 -10.74 -0.97 -7.45
C GLY A 242 -11.58 0.12 -8.16
N ASP A 243 -12.84 0.26 -7.78
CA ASP A 243 -13.79 1.25 -8.35
C ASP A 243 -13.76 2.60 -7.60
N THR A 244 -13.00 2.68 -6.51
CA THR A 244 -12.89 3.91 -5.71
C THR A 244 -11.59 4.63 -6.04
N HIS A 245 -10.55 4.41 -5.24
CA HIS A 245 -9.25 5.02 -5.48
C HIS A 245 -8.14 4.26 -4.76
N VAL A 246 -6.92 4.41 -5.28
CA VAL A 246 -5.72 3.88 -4.61
C VAL A 246 -5.61 4.48 -3.21
N GLY A 247 -5.38 3.61 -2.21
CA GLY A 247 -5.31 4.02 -0.81
C GLY A 247 -6.68 4.38 -0.21
N CYS A 248 -7.77 3.89 -0.78
CA CYS A 248 -9.09 3.99 -0.18
C CYS A 248 -9.09 3.41 1.23
N ARG A 249 -9.66 4.18 2.15
CA ARG A 249 -9.79 3.85 3.58
C ARG A 249 -11.25 3.59 3.97
N SER A 250 -12.18 3.72 3.04
CA SER A 250 -13.59 3.38 3.27
C SER A 250 -13.75 1.87 3.41
N ASP A 251 -14.86 1.44 3.99
CA ASP A 251 -15.17 0.02 4.18
C ASP A 251 -16.66 -0.23 3.90
N TYR A 252 -17.08 -1.49 3.94
CA TYR A 252 -18.49 -1.87 3.92
C TYR A 252 -18.91 -2.45 5.26
N ILE A 253 -20.05 -1.99 5.75
CA ILE A 253 -20.70 -2.51 6.94
C ILE A 253 -21.88 -3.40 6.50
N PRO A 254 -22.06 -4.61 7.09
CA PRO A 254 -23.22 -5.45 6.81
C PRO A 254 -24.55 -4.72 7.06
N ALA A 255 -25.47 -4.74 6.10
CA ALA A 255 -26.82 -4.23 6.26
C ALA A 255 -27.77 -5.42 6.48
N VAL A 256 -27.95 -5.80 7.74
CA VAL A 256 -28.80 -6.93 8.15
C VAL A 256 -30.11 -6.44 8.78
N GLU A 257 -31.19 -7.20 8.59
CA GLU A 257 -32.53 -6.81 9.06
C GLU A 257 -32.55 -6.56 10.58
N GLY A 258 -33.15 -5.43 10.99
CA GLY A 258 -33.26 -5.05 12.40
C GLY A 258 -31.98 -4.49 13.03
N TRP A 259 -30.90 -4.34 12.26
CA TRP A 259 -29.65 -3.72 12.72
C TRP A 259 -29.29 -2.50 11.88
N SER A 260 -28.76 -1.48 12.53
CA SER A 260 -28.21 -0.29 11.86
C SER A 260 -26.93 0.16 12.57
N PRO A 261 -25.99 0.79 11.85
CA PRO A 261 -24.80 1.35 12.47
C PRO A 261 -25.21 2.47 13.43
N THR A 262 -24.63 2.44 14.63
CA THR A 262 -24.97 3.40 15.69
C THR A 262 -23.82 4.35 15.98
N ARG A 263 -22.60 3.97 15.59
CA ARG A 263 -21.39 4.71 15.91
C ARG A 263 -20.42 4.71 14.73
N LYS A 264 -19.63 5.78 14.62
CA LYS A 264 -18.58 5.94 13.61
C LYS A 264 -17.35 6.56 14.25
N PHE A 265 -16.13 6.20 13.82
CA PHE A 265 -14.92 6.83 14.36
C PHE A 265 -14.55 8.07 13.55
N ASP A 266 -14.46 9.20 14.24
CA ASP A 266 -13.94 10.46 13.71
C ASP A 266 -12.41 10.47 13.85
N ASN A 267 -11.68 10.48 12.72
CA ASN A 267 -10.21 10.45 12.78
C ASN A 267 -9.60 11.82 13.09
N GLU A 268 -10.31 12.92 12.80
CA GLU A 268 -9.86 14.27 13.16
C GLU A 268 -9.95 14.46 14.67
N ALA A 269 -11.10 14.15 15.26
CA ALA A 269 -11.32 14.24 16.69
C ALA A 269 -10.76 13.04 17.49
N LYS A 270 -10.33 11.97 16.80
CA LYS A 270 -9.80 10.72 17.36
C LYS A 270 -10.71 10.07 18.41
N LYS A 271 -12.01 10.07 18.15
CA LYS A 271 -13.03 9.53 19.07
C LYS A 271 -14.16 8.84 18.31
N ASP A 272 -14.81 7.90 18.99
CA ASP A 272 -16.09 7.39 18.52
C ASP A 272 -17.16 8.48 18.68
N ILE A 273 -17.99 8.67 17.67
CA ILE A 273 -19.17 9.54 17.68
C ILE A 273 -20.43 8.73 17.31
N ASP A 274 -21.60 9.34 17.45
CA ASP A 274 -22.84 8.76 16.90
C ASP A 274 -22.76 8.68 15.39
N TYR A 275 -23.38 7.66 14.81
CA TYR A 275 -23.31 7.44 13.37
C TYR A 275 -23.85 8.65 12.62
N THR A 276 -23.11 9.08 11.60
CA THR A 276 -23.45 10.18 10.71
C THR A 276 -22.87 9.90 9.33
N SER A 277 -23.57 10.36 8.30
CA SER A 277 -23.02 10.44 6.95
C SER A 277 -21.85 11.43 6.92
N TYR A 278 -20.93 11.22 5.99
CA TYR A 278 -19.76 12.06 5.78
C TYR A 278 -20.15 13.51 5.52
N THR A 279 -21.13 13.79 4.65
CA THR A 279 -21.59 15.16 4.36
C THR A 279 -22.03 15.90 5.62
N LYS A 280 -22.88 15.30 6.45
CA LYS A 280 -23.30 15.87 7.74
C LYS A 280 -22.13 16.05 8.71
N TRP A 281 -21.19 15.09 8.73
CA TRP A 281 -19.98 15.21 9.55
C TRP A 281 -19.13 16.40 9.10
N LYS A 282 -18.88 16.53 7.79
CA LYS A 282 -18.12 17.61 7.16
C LYS A 282 -18.73 18.98 7.47
N GLU A 283 -20.05 19.12 7.30
CA GLU A 283 -20.81 20.31 7.71
C GLU A 283 -20.63 20.63 9.20
N SER A 284 -20.65 19.62 10.07
CA SER A 284 -20.44 19.80 11.51
C SER A 284 -19.02 20.24 11.90
N GLN A 285 -18.03 19.96 11.04
CA GLN A 285 -16.65 20.44 11.20
C GLN A 285 -16.44 21.85 10.64
N GLY A 286 -17.39 22.38 9.85
CA GLY A 286 -17.26 23.68 9.17
C GLY A 286 -16.25 23.65 8.02
N ILE A 287 -16.15 22.51 7.34
CA ILE A 287 -15.23 22.25 6.21
C ILE A 287 -16.04 22.05 4.92
#